data_AF-A0A553PS40-F1
#
_entry.id   AF-A0A553PS40-F1
#
_cell.length_a   1.000
_cell.length_b   1.000
_cell.length_c   1.000
_cell.angle_alpha   90.00
_cell.angle_beta   90.00
_cell.angle_gamma   90.00
#
_symmetry.space_group_name_H-M   'P 1'
#
loop_
_entity.id
_entity.type
_entity.pdbx_description
1 polymer ?
#
loop_
_entity_poly.entity_id
_entity_poly.type
_entity_poly.pdbx_seq_one_letter_code
_entity_poly.pdbx_strand_id
1 'polypeptide(L)'
;KRKYYYDRSTKPRPVIPIGSSVLVQDPISKQWNSSARVIGRPNHRRYHLHFPSGRVLWRNTKFLRDIPDNLNPSTLEPVLEEGEHERRKSSRLTKPPNRYCS
;
A
#
# COMPACT_ATOMS: atom_id res chain seq x y z
N LYS A 1 -23.50 -19.32 -5.89
CA LYS A 1 -22.42 -19.79 -6.81
C LYS A 1 -21.66 -18.64 -7.51
N ARG A 2 -22.32 -17.61 -8.09
CA ARG A 2 -21.63 -16.50 -8.80
C ARG A 2 -20.62 -15.72 -7.93
N LYS A 3 -21.00 -15.26 -6.73
CA LYS A 3 -20.12 -14.47 -5.85
C LYS A 3 -18.78 -15.16 -5.55
N TYR A 4 -18.84 -16.43 -5.15
CA TYR A 4 -17.64 -17.25 -4.90
C TYR A 4 -16.73 -17.35 -6.13
N TYR A 5 -17.29 -17.53 -7.33
CA TYR A 5 -16.51 -17.60 -8.58
C TYR A 5 -15.76 -16.28 -8.87
N TYR A 6 -16.33 -15.13 -8.53
CA TYR A 6 -15.68 -13.82 -8.70
C TYR A 6 -14.69 -13.50 -7.57
N ASP A 7 -15.01 -13.85 -6.33
CA ASP A 7 -14.19 -13.52 -5.15
C ASP A 7 -12.98 -14.47 -4.98
N ARG A 8 -12.98 -15.66 -5.60
CA ARG A 8 -11.92 -16.68 -5.44
C ARG A 8 -10.49 -16.20 -5.73
N SER A 9 -10.32 -15.21 -6.60
CA SER A 9 -9.02 -14.63 -6.95
C SER A 9 -8.75 -13.29 -6.26
N THR A 10 -9.70 -12.77 -5.51
CA THR A 10 -9.61 -11.46 -4.87
C THR A 10 -8.81 -11.56 -3.58
N LYS A 11 -7.67 -10.86 -3.52
CA LYS A 11 -6.89 -10.74 -2.29
C LYS A 11 -7.50 -9.70 -1.36
N PRO A 12 -7.53 -9.95 -0.03
CA PRO A 12 -7.87 -8.91 0.93
C PRO A 12 -6.89 -7.75 0.81
N ARG A 13 -7.39 -6.52 0.90
CA ARG A 13 -6.55 -5.32 0.85
C ARG A 13 -6.03 -5.00 2.25
N PRO A 14 -4.76 -4.59 2.38
CA PRO A 14 -4.24 -4.13 3.66
C PRO A 14 -5.05 -2.93 4.13
N VAL A 15 -5.41 -2.97 5.41
CA VAL A 15 -6.15 -1.94 6.10
C VAL A 15 -5.14 -1.05 6.80
N ILE A 16 -5.24 0.25 6.58
CA ILE A 16 -4.44 1.24 7.31
C ILE A 16 -5.19 1.55 8.62
N PRO A 17 -4.54 1.48 9.79
CA PRO A 17 -5.17 1.83 11.06
C PRO A 17 -5.55 3.31 11.13
N ILE A 18 -6.55 3.63 11.95
CA ILE A 18 -6.85 5.02 12.30
C ILE A 18 -5.77 5.49 13.27
N GLY A 19 -5.27 6.71 13.08
CA GLY A 19 -4.20 7.29 13.87
C GLY A 19 -2.80 7.10 13.28
N SER A 20 -2.64 6.22 12.29
CA SER A 20 -1.36 5.96 11.61
C SER A 20 -0.90 7.13 10.74
N SER A 21 0.42 7.26 10.64
CA SER A 21 1.07 8.18 9.71
C SER A 21 1.21 7.54 8.35
N VAL A 22 0.76 8.24 7.31
CA VAL A 22 0.77 7.74 5.93
C VAL A 22 1.48 8.71 5.01
N LEU A 23 2.14 8.17 3.98
CA LEU A 23 2.54 8.93 2.80
C LEU A 23 1.35 9.03 1.84
N VAL A 24 1.17 10.23 1.29
CA VAL A 24 0.13 10.58 0.33
C VAL A 24 0.78 10.91 -0.99
N GLN A 25 0.22 10.33 -2.06
CA GLN A 25 0.66 10.64 -3.40
C GLN A 25 0.12 12.00 -3.86
N ASP A 26 1.02 12.86 -4.33
CA ASP A 26 0.67 14.13 -4.97
C ASP A 26 -0.05 13.85 -6.31
N PRO A 27 -1.26 14.42 -6.53
CA PRO A 27 -2.00 14.21 -7.78
C PRO A 27 -1.30 14.76 -9.02
N ILE A 28 -0.42 15.76 -8.90
CA ILE A 28 0.27 16.41 -10.02
C ILE A 28 1.59 15.69 -10.28
N SER A 29 2.51 15.71 -9.32
CA SER A 29 3.86 15.13 -9.48
C SER A 29 3.89 13.60 -9.42
N LYS A 30 2.82 12.96 -8.93
CA LYS A 30 2.73 11.51 -8.67
C LYS A 30 3.77 10.98 -7.66
N GLN A 31 4.49 11.86 -6.99
CA GLN A 31 5.46 11.49 -5.97
C GLN A 31 4.79 11.24 -4.63
N TRP A 32 5.46 10.46 -3.78
CA TRP A 32 5.04 10.18 -2.40
C TRP A 32 5.75 11.13 -1.44
N ASN A 33 5.45 12.41 -1.55
CA ASN A 33 6.18 13.49 -0.86
C ASN A 33 5.42 14.08 0.34
N SER A 34 4.13 13.78 0.48
CA SER A 34 3.29 14.39 1.50
C SER A 34 3.02 13.41 2.63
N SER A 35 3.18 13.83 3.89
CA SER A 35 2.80 13.04 5.06
C SER A 35 1.48 13.55 5.65
N ALA A 36 0.66 12.62 6.13
CA ALA A 36 -0.60 12.93 6.79
C ALA A 36 -0.95 11.86 7.84
N ARG A 37 -1.82 12.21 8.79
CA ARG A 37 -2.36 11.29 9.78
C ARG A 37 -3.77 10.85 9.41
N VAL A 38 -4.06 9.57 9.53
CA VAL A 38 -5.42 9.05 9.28
C VAL A 38 -6.33 9.40 10.46
N ILE A 39 -7.37 10.20 10.22
CA ILE A 39 -8.38 10.55 11.24
C ILE A 39 -9.53 9.52 11.24
N GLY A 40 -9.88 9.00 10.07
CA GLY A 40 -11.07 8.17 9.96
C GLY A 40 -11.19 7.47 8.62
N ARG A 41 -12.11 6.51 8.57
CA ARG A 41 -12.31 5.64 7.41
C ARG A 41 -13.78 5.22 7.28
N PRO A 42 -14.59 5.89 6.44
CA PRO A 42 -15.99 5.53 6.22
C PRO A 42 -16.15 4.26 5.39
N ASN A 43 -15.17 3.91 4.54
CA ASN A 43 -15.18 2.66 3.79
C ASN A 43 -13.76 2.16 3.51
N HIS A 44 -13.62 0.95 2.97
CA HIS A 44 -12.32 0.31 2.75
C HIS A 44 -11.37 1.06 1.77
N ARG A 45 -11.86 2.07 1.04
CA ARG A 45 -11.12 2.74 -0.04
C ARG A 45 -10.93 4.21 0.25
N ARG A 46 -11.77 4.86 1.05
CA ARG A 46 -11.75 6.30 1.33
C ARG A 46 -11.29 6.52 2.76
N TYR A 47 -10.25 7.33 2.91
CA TYR A 47 -9.63 7.68 4.17
C TYR A 47 -9.68 9.19 4.37
N HIS A 48 -9.94 9.60 5.60
CA HIS A 48 -9.93 10.98 6.05
C HIS A 48 -8.55 11.30 6.61
N LEU A 49 -7.90 12.33 6.06
CA LEU A 49 -6.51 12.64 6.36
C LEU A 49 -6.37 14.03 6.96
N HIS A 50 -5.56 14.13 8.01
CA HIS A 50 -5.08 15.38 8.59
C HIS A 50 -3.64 15.64 8.13
N PHE A 51 -3.43 16.71 7.39
CA PHE A 51 -2.09 17.13 7.01
C PHE A 51 -1.47 17.99 8.11
N PRO A 52 -0.13 18.04 8.23
CA PRO A 52 0.56 18.92 9.18
C PRO A 52 0.28 20.41 8.92
N SER A 53 -0.13 20.78 7.70
CA SER A 53 -0.59 22.12 7.35
C SER A 53 -1.98 22.48 7.89
N GLY A 54 -2.65 21.57 8.62
CA GLY A 54 -4.02 21.74 9.11
C GLY A 54 -5.11 21.46 8.07
N ARG A 55 -4.72 21.16 6.83
CA ARG A 55 -5.68 20.77 5.78
C ARG A 55 -6.23 19.37 6.05
N VAL A 56 -7.52 19.21 5.78
CA VAL A 56 -8.22 17.94 5.93
C VAL A 56 -8.87 17.56 4.61
N LEU A 57 -8.66 16.33 4.16
CA LEU A 57 -9.21 15.85 2.89
C LEU A 57 -9.46 14.35 2.86
N TRP A 58 -10.22 13.93 1.84
CA TRP A 58 -10.51 12.54 1.55
C TRP A 58 -9.57 12.00 0.47
N ARG A 59 -8.96 10.83 0.70
CA ARG A 59 -8.13 10.14 -0.31
C ARG A 59 -8.45 8.67 -0.45
N ASN A 60 -8.15 8.15 -1.63
CA ASN A 60 -8.26 6.74 -1.91
C ASN A 60 -7.06 5.97 -1.32
N THR A 61 -7.28 4.79 -0.73
CA THR A 61 -6.23 3.88 -0.22
C THR A 61 -5.15 3.56 -1.24
N LYS A 62 -5.46 3.60 -2.54
CA LYS A 62 -4.45 3.41 -3.60
C LYS A 62 -3.38 4.52 -3.63
N PHE A 63 -3.72 5.70 -3.13
CA PHE A 63 -2.85 6.88 -3.08
C PHE A 63 -2.30 7.11 -1.67
N LEU A 64 -2.37 6.08 -0.82
CA LEU A 64 -1.83 6.07 0.53
C LEU A 64 -0.85 4.91 0.68
N ARG A 65 0.25 5.16 1.38
CA ARG A 65 1.20 4.15 1.83
C ARG A 65 1.36 4.29 3.32
N ASP A 66 1.26 3.17 4.01
CA ASP A 66 1.54 3.11 5.43
C ASP A 66 3.04 3.33 5.66
N ILE A 67 3.39 4.14 6.65
CA ILE A 67 4.76 4.30 7.09
C ILE A 67 4.93 3.37 8.29
N PRO A 68 5.81 2.36 8.23
CA PRO A 68 6.09 1.55 9.41
C PRO A 68 6.57 2.48 10.53
N ASP A 69 6.06 2.29 11.75
CA ASP A 69 6.46 3.12 12.90
C ASP A 69 7.98 3.09 13.14
N ASN A 70 8.66 2.03 12.69
CA ASN A 70 10.11 1.86 12.74
C ASN A 70 10.91 2.85 11.85
N LEU A 71 10.24 3.55 10.92
CA LEU A 71 10.84 4.56 10.04
C LEU A 71 10.47 6.00 10.46
N ASN A 72 9.75 6.16 11.57
CA ASN A 72 9.58 7.47 12.18
C ASN A 72 10.92 7.86 12.83
N PRO A 73 11.57 8.96 12.40
CA PRO A 73 12.92 9.32 12.87
C PRO A 73 12.99 9.65 14.37
N SER A 74 11.85 9.68 15.08
CA SER A 74 11.77 9.83 16.53
C SER A 74 11.99 8.55 17.33
N THR A 75 12.03 7.38 16.68
CA THR A 75 12.05 6.06 17.36
C THR A 75 13.25 5.20 16.91
N LEU A 76 14.37 5.83 16.56
CA LEU A 76 15.59 5.13 16.15
C LEU A 76 16.27 4.44 17.35
N GLU A 77 15.81 3.24 17.69
CA GLU A 77 16.67 2.19 18.24
C GLU A 77 17.31 1.46 17.04
N PRO A 78 18.64 1.36 16.95
CA PRO A 78 19.31 0.78 15.79
C PRO A 78 19.22 -0.75 15.83
N VAL A 79 18.18 -1.32 15.23
CA VAL A 79 18.13 -2.76 14.97
C VAL A 79 18.87 -3.05 13.66
N LEU A 80 20.11 -3.49 13.82
CA LEU A 80 20.93 -4.12 12.79
C LEU A 80 20.33 -5.51 12.47
N GLU A 81 19.45 -5.61 11.48
CA GLU A 81 19.12 -6.90 10.87
C GLU A 81 19.27 -6.82 9.36
N GLU A 82 20.45 -7.24 8.90
CA GLU A 82 20.75 -7.54 7.50
C GLU A 82 20.02 -8.83 7.09
N GLY A 83 18.71 -8.71 6.87
CA GLY A 83 17.92 -9.76 6.25
C GLY A 83 18.00 -9.61 4.74
N GLU A 84 18.85 -10.41 4.08
CA GLU A 84 18.91 -10.53 2.64
C GLU A 84 17.51 -10.84 2.07
N HIS A 85 16.82 -9.82 1.54
CA HIS A 85 15.54 -10.00 0.87
C HIS A 85 15.79 -10.69 -0.49
N GLU A 86 15.83 -12.03 -0.49
CA GLU A 86 15.88 -12.80 -1.72
C GLU A 86 14.74 -12.37 -2.65
N ARG A 87 15.08 -11.93 -3.86
CA ARG A 87 14.09 -11.62 -4.89
C ARG A 87 13.22 -12.86 -5.10
N ARG A 88 11.96 -12.79 -4.68
CA ARG A 88 10.93 -13.82 -4.93
C ARG A 88 10.78 -14.03 -6.45
N LYS A 89 11.60 -14.89 -7.04
CA LYS A 89 11.41 -15.38 -8.40
C LYS A 89 10.19 -16.31 -8.36
N SER A 90 9.22 -16.08 -9.23
CA SER A 90 8.08 -17.00 -9.32
C SER A 90 8.56 -18.35 -9.86
N SER A 91 8.32 -19.44 -9.13
CA SER A 91 8.55 -20.82 -9.59
C SER A 91 7.55 -21.29 -10.66
N ARG A 92 6.82 -20.36 -11.29
CA ARG A 92 5.82 -20.72 -12.30
C ARG A 92 6.55 -21.23 -13.54
N LEU A 93 6.26 -22.47 -13.91
CA LEU A 93 6.61 -23.01 -15.21
C LEU A 93 5.86 -22.21 -16.29
N THR A 94 6.59 -21.37 -17.02
CA THR A 94 6.04 -20.64 -18.16
C THR A 94 5.86 -21.63 -19.30
N LYS A 95 4.66 -21.72 -19.87
CA LYS A 95 4.45 -22.49 -21.10
C LYS A 95 5.30 -21.87 -22.21
N PRO A 96 6.00 -22.68 -23.03
CA PRO A 96 6.74 -22.15 -24.16
C PRO A 96 5.77 -21.40 -25.10
N PRO A 97 6.19 -20.28 -25.70
CA PRO A 97 5.36 -19.56 -26.66
C PRO A 97 5.04 -20.49 -27.84
N ASN A 98 3.75 -20.63 -28.17
CA ASN A 98 3.35 -21.35 -29.38
C ASN A 98 3.75 -20.51 -30.60
N ARG A 99 4.89 -20.85 -31.21
CA ARG A 99 5.34 -20.29 -32.48
C ARG A 99 4.98 -21.34 -33.54
N TYR A 100 4.01 -20.99 -34.39
CA TYR A 100 3.49 -21.75 -35.53
C TYR A 100 2.48 -22.86 -35.22
N CYS A 101 1.21 -22.63 -35.63
CA CYS A 101 0.38 -23.70 -36.16
C CYS A 101 0.70 -23.78 -37.66
N SER A 102 1.36 -24.86 -38.08
CA SER A 102 1.42 -25.34 -39.46
C SER A 102 0.19 -26.17 -39.77
#